data_AF-A0A813ITI4-F1
#
_entry.id   AF-A0A813ITI4-F1
#
_cell.length_a   1.000
_cell.length_b   1.000
_cell.length_c   1.000
_cell.angle_alpha   90.00
_cell.angle_beta   90.00
_cell.angle_gamma   90.00
#
_symmetry.space_group_name_H-M   'P 1'
#
loop_
_entity.id
_entity.type
_entity.pdbx_description
1 polymer ?
#
loop_
_entity_poly.entity_id
_entity_poly.type
_entity_poly.pdbx_seq_one_letter_code
_entity_poly.pdbx_strand_id
1 'polypeptide(L)'
;VGFVAGAAGCAAIASRVGRRGVKRGERLAAEAEASETEWLPRTTGWDAADLAAERARASALEEPGSDYKGPRYPGAAGVTDSFIEALMSMQKEGGLLPKKDAFLLVLDVIDSLRTESTMGPVSIPKGKHVTVVGDLHGQYWDFLNILSL
;
A
#
# COMPACT_ATOMS: atom_id res chain seq x y z
N VAL A 1 0.19 36.09 -27.05
CA VAL A 1 1.32 36.24 -26.10
C VAL A 1 1.21 35.09 -25.12
N GLY A 2 1.90 33.98 -25.43
CA GLY A 2 1.90 32.77 -24.60
C GLY A 2 3.13 32.75 -23.69
N PHE A 3 3.01 32.12 -22.53
CA PHE A 3 4.16 31.73 -21.73
C PHE A 3 3.95 30.29 -21.25
N VAL A 4 4.75 29.39 -21.81
CA VAL A 4 4.94 28.01 -21.36
C VAL A 4 6.16 28.07 -20.43
N ALA A 5 6.00 27.75 -19.15
CA ALA A 5 7.11 27.62 -18.22
C ALA A 5 7.60 26.17 -18.25
N GLY A 6 8.78 25.98 -18.83
CA GLY A 6 9.43 24.69 -19.02
C GLY A 6 10.04 24.14 -17.74
N ALA A 7 10.09 22.80 -17.69
CA ALA A 7 10.84 22.03 -16.73
C ALA A 7 12.35 22.25 -16.94
N ALA A 8 12.99 22.92 -15.98
CA ALA A 8 14.44 23.01 -15.89
C ALA A 8 14.83 22.88 -14.42
N GLY A 9 15.57 21.82 -14.09
CA GLY A 9 16.28 21.74 -12.81
C GLY A 9 16.31 20.37 -12.16
N CYS A 10 17.12 19.44 -12.69
CA CYS A 10 18.02 18.61 -11.87
C CYS A 10 19.01 17.84 -12.77
N ALA A 11 19.88 18.57 -13.47
CA ALA A 11 21.05 18.00 -14.12
C ALA A 11 22.29 18.50 -13.37
N ALA A 12 22.79 17.72 -12.40
CA ALA A 12 24.21 17.63 -12.02
C ALA A 12 24.42 16.91 -10.67
N ILE A 13 24.23 15.59 -10.61
CA ILE A 13 25.09 14.68 -9.81
C ILE A 13 25.25 13.38 -10.62
N ALA A 14 26.04 13.44 -11.69
CA ALA A 14 26.47 12.25 -12.41
C ALA A 14 27.97 12.08 -12.23
N SER A 15 28.39 11.36 -11.19
CA SER A 15 29.66 10.64 -11.26
C SER A 15 29.70 9.47 -10.27
N ARG A 16 30.09 8.30 -10.81
CA ARG A 16 30.32 7.01 -10.14
C ARG A 16 29.13 6.05 -10.01
N VAL A 17 28.29 5.97 -11.02
CA VAL A 17 27.64 4.69 -11.32
C VAL A 17 28.60 3.91 -12.22
N GLY A 18 29.33 2.94 -11.65
CA GLY A 18 30.22 2.08 -12.44
C GLY A 18 29.43 1.31 -13.51
N ARG A 19 30.13 0.73 -14.51
CA ARG A 19 29.52 -0.03 -15.63
C ARG A 19 28.50 -1.10 -15.20
N ARG A 20 28.58 -1.59 -13.94
CA ARG A 20 27.60 -2.47 -13.28
C ARG A 20 26.30 -1.78 -12.87
N GLY A 21 26.34 -0.54 -12.42
CA GLY A 21 25.14 0.21 -12.02
C GLY A 21 24.36 0.75 -13.22
N VAL A 22 25.02 1.04 -14.35
CA VAL A 22 24.35 1.38 -15.62
C VAL A 22 23.55 0.17 -16.11
N LYS A 23 24.18 -1.02 -16.16
CA LYS A 23 23.49 -2.27 -16.50
C LYS A 23 22.34 -2.64 -15.56
N ARG A 24 22.44 -2.27 -14.27
CA ARG A 24 21.37 -2.47 -13.29
C ARG A 24 20.20 -1.50 -13.55
N GLY A 25 20.47 -0.23 -13.83
CA GLY A 25 19.45 0.75 -14.19
C GLY A 25 18.72 0.40 -15.48
N GLU A 26 19.45 -0.03 -16.51
CA GLU A 26 18.89 -0.49 -17.79
C GLU A 26 18.05 -1.76 -17.61
N ARG A 27 18.48 -2.70 -16.77
CA ARG A 27 17.70 -3.91 -16.46
C ARG A 27 16.41 -3.60 -15.70
N LEU A 28 16.47 -2.69 -14.72
CA LEU A 28 15.30 -2.28 -13.94
C LEU A 28 14.29 -1.51 -14.81
N ALA A 29 14.78 -0.67 -15.74
CA ALA A 29 13.93 0.00 -16.71
C ALA A 29 13.28 -0.97 -17.70
N ALA A 30 14.03 -1.97 -18.18
CA ALA A 30 13.50 -3.03 -19.05
C ALA A 30 12.51 -3.96 -18.31
N GLU A 31 12.75 -4.28 -17.03
CA GLU A 31 11.82 -5.03 -16.18
C GLU A 31 10.54 -4.22 -15.89
N ALA A 32 10.64 -2.89 -15.77
CA ALA A 32 9.50 -2.01 -15.61
C ALA A 32 8.62 -1.94 -16.88
N GLU A 33 9.21 -1.85 -18.08
CA GLU A 33 8.47 -1.87 -19.34
C GLU A 33 7.85 -3.24 -19.65
N ALA A 34 8.48 -4.35 -19.27
CA ALA A 34 7.93 -5.70 -19.43
C ALA A 34 6.77 -6.01 -18.47
N SER A 35 6.65 -5.29 -17.37
CA SER A 35 5.70 -5.56 -16.28
C SER A 35 4.24 -5.19 -16.57
N GLU A 36 3.93 -4.50 -17.69
CA GLU A 36 2.55 -4.06 -17.96
C GLU A 36 1.60 -5.16 -18.45
N THR A 37 2.14 -6.26 -19.01
CA THR A 37 1.33 -7.34 -19.60
C THR A 37 1.59 -8.74 -19.03
N GLU A 38 2.75 -8.96 -18.41
CA GLU A 38 3.11 -10.23 -17.79
C GLU A 38 3.48 -9.98 -16.32
N TRP A 39 2.78 -10.66 -15.40
CA TRP A 39 3.08 -10.53 -13.98
C TRP A 39 4.45 -11.15 -13.71
N LEU A 40 5.41 -10.32 -13.28
CA LEU A 40 6.73 -10.76 -12.85
C LEU A 40 6.84 -10.63 -11.32
N PRO A 41 7.36 -11.67 -10.63
CA PRO A 41 7.57 -11.57 -9.20
C PRO A 41 8.62 -10.49 -8.91
N ARG A 42 8.31 -9.58 -7.98
CA ARG A 42 9.29 -8.60 -7.50
C ARG A 42 10.41 -9.35 -6.77
N THR A 43 11.66 -9.05 -7.13
CA THR A 43 12.86 -9.65 -6.52
C THR A 43 13.53 -8.73 -5.48
N THR A 44 13.05 -7.49 -5.36
CA THR A 44 13.52 -6.48 -4.41
C THR A 44 12.36 -5.95 -3.59
N GLY A 45 12.66 -5.47 -2.38
CA GLY A 45 11.69 -4.77 -1.54
C GLY A 45 11.24 -3.44 -2.15
N TRP A 46 10.13 -2.92 -1.65
CA TRP A 46 9.54 -1.65 -2.07
C TRP A 46 10.40 -0.46 -1.63
N ASP A 47 10.77 0.40 -2.58
CA ASP A 47 11.37 1.69 -2.27
C ASP A 47 10.33 2.83 -2.28
N ALA A 48 10.77 4.04 -1.92
CA ALA A 48 9.88 5.19 -1.84
C ALA A 48 9.40 5.67 -3.22
N ALA A 49 10.19 5.46 -4.28
CA ALA A 49 9.84 5.85 -5.63
C ALA A 49 8.81 4.88 -6.24
N ASP A 50 8.99 3.57 -6.01
CA ASP A 50 8.00 2.54 -6.34
C ASP A 50 6.64 2.85 -5.71
N LEU A 51 6.62 3.13 -4.41
CA LEU A 51 5.38 3.44 -3.68
C LEU A 51 4.73 4.73 -4.19
N ALA A 52 5.52 5.76 -4.52
CA ALA A 52 4.99 6.99 -5.08
C ALA A 52 4.37 6.78 -6.47
N ALA A 53 5.01 5.98 -7.32
CA ALA A 53 4.50 5.63 -8.65
C ALA A 53 3.19 4.83 -8.56
N GLU A 54 3.13 3.83 -7.67
CA GLU A 54 1.91 3.03 -7.47
C GLU A 54 0.79 3.80 -6.79
N ARG A 55 1.10 4.72 -5.87
CA ARG A 55 0.08 5.63 -5.31
C ARG A 55 -0.49 6.54 -6.41
N ALA A 56 0.33 7.03 -7.34
CA ALA A 56 -0.15 7.81 -8.48
C ALA A 56 -1.05 6.98 -9.40
N ARG A 57 -0.69 5.72 -9.70
CA ARG A 57 -1.54 4.77 -10.44
C ARG A 57 -2.85 4.49 -9.73
N ALA A 58 -2.80 4.13 -8.45
CA ALA A 58 -3.98 3.83 -7.66
C ALA A 58 -4.93 5.04 -7.57
N SER A 59 -4.36 6.25 -7.48
CA SER A 59 -5.15 7.48 -7.43
C SER A 59 -5.87 7.79 -8.75
N ALA A 60 -5.33 7.32 -9.87
CA ALA A 60 -5.91 7.44 -11.20
C ALA A 60 -6.96 6.37 -11.52
N LEU A 61 -7.18 5.38 -10.63
CA LEU A 61 -8.26 4.41 -10.78
C LEU A 61 -9.63 5.10 -10.72
N GLU A 62 -10.61 4.47 -11.37
CA GLU A 62 -11.99 4.95 -11.41
C GLU A 62 -12.56 5.11 -10.00
N GLU A 63 -13.25 6.24 -9.79
CA GLU A 63 -14.06 6.42 -8.59
C GLU A 63 -15.21 5.41 -8.58
N PRO A 64 -15.65 4.95 -7.39
CA PRO A 64 -16.84 4.12 -7.30
C PRO A 64 -18.06 4.87 -7.86
N GLY A 65 -19.01 4.10 -8.39
CA GLY A 65 -20.28 4.64 -8.87
C GLY A 65 -21.02 5.42 -7.79
N SER A 66 -21.91 6.33 -8.20
CA SER A 66 -22.72 7.15 -7.29
C SER A 66 -23.64 6.34 -6.37
N ASP A 67 -23.86 5.07 -6.69
CA ASP A 67 -24.62 4.08 -5.93
C ASP A 67 -23.83 3.47 -4.77
N TYR A 68 -22.51 3.65 -4.73
CA TYR A 68 -21.68 3.16 -3.63
C TYR A 68 -21.92 3.96 -2.34
N LYS A 69 -22.34 3.26 -1.29
CA LYS A 69 -22.67 3.84 0.03
C LYS A 69 -21.77 3.36 1.17
N GLY A 70 -20.76 2.56 0.85
CA GLY A 70 -19.83 2.04 1.84
C GLY A 70 -18.78 3.07 2.27
N PRO A 71 -17.94 2.75 3.26
CA PRO A 71 -16.88 3.63 3.71
C PRO A 71 -15.80 3.83 2.64
N ARG A 72 -15.26 5.05 2.56
CA ARG A 72 -14.10 5.38 1.73
C ARG A 72 -12.82 5.36 2.57
N TYR A 73 -11.72 4.88 1.99
CA TYR A 73 -10.44 4.87 2.71
C TYR A 73 -9.94 6.32 2.96
N PRO A 74 -9.72 6.74 4.22
CA PRO A 74 -9.36 8.12 4.55
C PRO A 74 -7.85 8.40 4.47
N GLY A 75 -7.04 7.41 4.09
CA GLY A 75 -5.57 7.45 4.19
C GLY A 75 -5.06 6.96 5.55
N ALA A 76 -3.77 6.60 5.64
CA ALA A 76 -3.16 6.01 6.84
C ALA A 76 -3.44 6.78 8.15
N ALA A 77 -3.28 8.11 8.12
CA ALA A 77 -3.46 8.95 9.31
C ALA A 77 -4.94 9.15 9.70
N GLY A 78 -5.88 8.81 8.81
CA GLY A 78 -7.31 9.00 8.99
C GLY A 78 -8.08 7.75 9.40
N VAL A 79 -7.41 6.61 9.62
CA VAL A 79 -8.06 5.36 10.03
C VAL A 79 -8.55 5.50 11.47
N THR A 80 -9.87 5.57 11.65
CA THR A 80 -10.56 5.72 12.94
C THR A 80 -11.41 4.50 13.27
N ASP A 81 -11.81 4.36 14.54
CA ASP A 81 -12.74 3.32 14.99
C ASP A 81 -14.04 3.34 14.18
N SER A 82 -14.59 4.52 13.90
CA SER A 82 -15.79 4.68 13.08
C SER A 82 -15.62 4.17 11.63
N PHE A 83 -14.44 4.33 11.04
CA PHE A 83 -14.15 3.78 9.71
C PHE A 83 -14.06 2.25 9.78
N ILE A 84 -13.41 1.70 10.81
CA ILE A 84 -13.27 0.25 11.01
C ILE A 84 -14.64 -0.40 11.24
N GLU A 85 -15.49 0.18 12.08
CA GLU A 85 -16.86 -0.29 12.33
C GLU A 85 -17.71 -0.25 11.04
N ALA A 86 -17.62 0.84 10.27
CA ALA A 86 -18.32 0.95 8.99
C ALA A 86 -17.83 -0.08 7.97
N LEU A 87 -16.50 -0.31 7.91
CA LEU A 87 -15.89 -1.31 7.03
C LEU A 87 -16.36 -2.72 7.42
N MET A 88 -16.37 -3.03 8.71
CA MET A 88 -16.85 -4.30 9.23
C MET A 88 -18.34 -4.51 8.92
N SER A 89 -19.18 -3.49 9.11
CA SER A 89 -20.61 -3.56 8.78
C SER A 89 -20.84 -3.81 7.29
N MET A 90 -20.13 -3.09 6.42
CA MET A 90 -20.22 -3.28 4.97
C MET A 90 -19.81 -4.70 4.56
N GLN A 91 -18.70 -5.22 5.09
CA GLN A 91 -18.21 -6.56 4.76
C GLN A 91 -19.14 -7.67 5.26
N LYS A 92 -19.78 -7.49 6.44
CA LYS A 92 -20.82 -8.40 6.94
C LYS A 92 -22.00 -8.52 5.97
N GLU A 93 -22.35 -7.44 5.30
CA GLU A 93 -23.43 -7.40 4.30
C GLU A 93 -22.98 -7.89 2.90
N GLY A 94 -21.72 -8.32 2.76
CA GLY A 94 -21.15 -8.77 1.49
C GLY A 94 -20.71 -7.62 0.57
N GLY A 95 -20.67 -6.39 1.07
CA GLY A 95 -20.17 -5.23 0.33
C GLY A 95 -18.65 -5.28 0.12
N LEU A 96 -18.20 -4.70 -0.99
CA LEU A 96 -16.78 -4.67 -1.36
C LEU A 96 -16.23 -3.25 -1.25
N LEU A 97 -15.00 -3.14 -0.77
CA LEU A 97 -14.27 -1.88 -0.80
C LEU A 97 -13.91 -1.52 -2.26
N PRO A 98 -14.04 -0.25 -2.68
CA PRO A 98 -13.64 0.17 -4.01
C PRO A 98 -12.19 -0.17 -4.26
N LYS A 99 -11.86 -0.59 -5.50
CA LYS A 99 -10.49 -1.01 -5.85
C LYS A 99 -9.47 0.07 -5.51
N LYS A 100 -9.75 1.33 -5.86
CA LYS A 100 -8.92 2.49 -5.54
C LYS A 100 -8.54 2.53 -4.05
N ASP A 101 -9.54 2.45 -3.19
CA ASP A 101 -9.39 2.55 -1.75
C ASP A 101 -8.63 1.34 -1.19
N ALA A 102 -8.92 0.13 -1.70
CA ALA A 102 -8.20 -1.09 -1.32
C ALA A 102 -6.72 -1.03 -1.71
N PHE A 103 -6.39 -0.53 -2.91
CA PHE A 103 -5.01 -0.35 -3.34
C PHE A 103 -4.26 0.64 -2.46
N LEU A 104 -4.85 1.81 -2.19
CA LEU A 104 -4.24 2.81 -1.33
C LEU A 104 -3.99 2.28 0.09
N LEU A 105 -4.95 1.54 0.66
CA LEU A 105 -4.80 0.88 1.96
C LEU A 105 -3.62 -0.10 1.96
N VAL A 106 -3.53 -0.97 0.95
CA VAL A 106 -2.44 -1.95 0.86
C VAL A 106 -1.08 -1.26 0.70
N LEU A 107 -0.99 -0.18 -0.09
CA LEU A 107 0.25 0.59 -0.25
C LEU A 107 0.71 1.21 1.07
N ASP A 108 -0.21 1.73 1.88
CA ASP A 108 0.11 2.30 3.19
C ASP A 108 0.52 1.21 4.21
N VAL A 109 -0.07 0.02 4.12
CA VAL A 109 0.37 -1.16 4.91
C VAL A 109 1.78 -1.58 4.50
N ILE A 110 2.10 -1.64 3.21
CA ILE A 110 3.45 -1.97 2.72
C ILE A 110 4.47 -0.94 3.23
N ASP A 111 4.14 0.35 3.16
CA ASP A 111 5.02 1.43 3.63
C ASP A 111 5.28 1.35 5.14
N SER A 112 4.26 0.93 5.92
CA SER A 112 4.38 0.74 7.37
C SER A 112 5.20 -0.50 7.73
N LEU A 113 4.98 -1.63 7.03
CA LEU A 113 5.64 -2.90 7.36
C LEU A 113 7.08 -2.98 6.84
N ARG A 114 7.44 -2.28 5.76
CA ARG A 114 8.80 -2.33 5.21
C ARG A 114 9.86 -1.72 6.13
N THR A 115 9.46 -0.85 7.05
CA THR A 115 10.38 -0.24 8.03
C THR A 115 10.58 -1.09 9.27
N GLU A 116 9.74 -2.11 9.47
CA GLU A 116 9.80 -2.99 10.62
C GLU A 116 10.89 -4.05 10.50
N SER A 117 11.46 -4.46 11.64
CA SER A 117 12.45 -5.54 11.68
C SER A 117 11.78 -6.91 11.47
N THR A 118 12.48 -7.86 10.85
CA THR A 118 11.96 -9.24 10.66
C THR A 118 11.64 -9.94 11.98
N MET A 119 12.35 -9.59 13.05
CA MET A 119 12.13 -10.13 14.40
C MET A 119 12.20 -9.00 15.41
N GLY A 120 11.02 -8.46 15.76
CA GLY A 120 10.88 -7.36 16.70
C GLY A 120 10.60 -7.86 18.13
N PRO A 121 11.25 -7.29 19.17
CA PRO A 121 10.88 -7.56 20.55
C PRO A 121 9.55 -6.89 20.91
N VAL A 122 8.66 -7.61 21.59
CA VAL A 122 7.41 -7.06 22.15
C VAL A 122 7.50 -7.06 23.67
N SER A 123 7.43 -5.87 24.30
CA SER A 123 7.43 -5.74 25.75
C SER A 123 6.02 -5.50 26.27
N ILE A 124 5.58 -6.32 27.23
CA ILE A 124 4.25 -6.22 27.83
C ILE A 124 4.39 -5.57 29.21
N PRO A 125 3.85 -4.36 29.42
CA PRO A 125 3.91 -3.69 30.72
C PRO A 125 3.20 -4.49 31.81
N LYS A 126 3.61 -4.31 33.07
CA LYS A 126 2.99 -4.98 34.21
C LYS A 126 1.50 -4.67 34.28
N GLY A 127 0.67 -5.72 34.38
CA GLY A 127 -0.79 -5.60 34.45
C GLY A 127 -1.47 -5.40 33.10
N LYS A 128 -0.74 -5.45 31.99
CA LYS A 128 -1.28 -5.53 30.63
C LYS A 128 -1.23 -6.97 30.14
N HIS A 129 -2.04 -7.27 29.14
CA HIS A 129 -2.07 -8.56 28.46
C HIS A 129 -1.97 -8.35 26.95
N VAL A 130 -1.59 -9.41 26.26
CA VAL A 130 -1.61 -9.50 24.80
C VAL A 130 -2.43 -10.72 24.42
N THR A 131 -3.26 -10.60 23.40
CA THR A 131 -4.02 -11.72 22.84
C THR A 131 -3.32 -12.19 21.58
N VAL A 132 -2.96 -13.47 21.54
CA VAL A 132 -2.33 -14.09 20.37
C VAL A 132 -3.37 -14.95 19.66
N VAL A 133 -3.63 -14.64 18.40
CA VAL A 133 -4.57 -15.37 17.55
C VAL A 133 -3.76 -16.08 16.47
N GLY A 134 -4.09 -17.36 16.22
CA GLY A 134 -3.48 -18.16 15.17
C GLY A 134 -4.08 -17.88 13.79
N ASP A 135 -3.97 -18.85 12.89
CA ASP A 135 -4.43 -18.71 11.51
C ASP A 135 -5.95 -18.59 11.43
N LEU A 136 -6.41 -17.62 10.62
CA LEU A 136 -7.84 -17.38 10.36
C LEU A 136 -8.30 -17.87 8.99
N HIS A 137 -7.39 -18.11 8.04
CA HIS A 137 -7.68 -18.65 6.70
C HIS A 137 -8.87 -18.01 5.94
N GLY A 138 -9.08 -16.70 6.10
CA GLY A 138 -10.19 -15.99 5.44
C GLY A 138 -11.57 -16.23 6.08
N GLN A 139 -11.62 -16.85 7.26
CA GLN A 139 -12.85 -17.02 8.04
C GLN A 139 -13.25 -15.70 8.70
N TYR A 140 -13.84 -14.80 7.90
CA TYR A 140 -14.17 -13.45 8.34
C TYR A 140 -15.18 -13.42 9.50
N TRP A 141 -16.20 -14.27 9.48
CA TRP A 141 -17.20 -14.33 10.55
C TRP A 141 -16.60 -14.82 11.88
N ASP A 142 -15.64 -15.73 11.83
CA ASP A 142 -14.93 -16.20 13.03
C ASP A 142 -14.02 -15.09 13.58
N PHE A 143 -13.36 -14.32 12.71
CA PHE A 143 -12.60 -13.13 13.12
C PHE A 143 -13.48 -12.10 13.85
N LEU A 144 -14.68 -11.83 13.33
CA LEU A 144 -15.64 -10.92 13.98
C LEU A 144 -16.08 -11.43 15.35
N ASN A 145 -16.26 -12.74 15.50
CA ASN A 145 -16.58 -13.35 16.78
C ASN A 145 -15.42 -13.19 17.78
N ILE A 146 -14.17 -13.38 17.34
CA ILE A 146 -12.97 -13.18 18.18
C ILE A 146 -12.88 -11.74 18.68
N LEU A 147 -13.17 -10.75 17.84
CA LEU A 147 -13.17 -9.33 18.24
C LEU A 147 -14.24 -8.97 19.27
N SER A 148 -15.26 -9.82 19.46
CA SER A 148 -16.34 -9.60 20.43
C SER A 148 -16.11 -10.25 21.80
N LEU A 149 -15.01 -11.00 21.95
CA LEU A 149 -14.59 -11.64 23.20
C LEU A 149 -13.95 -10.65 24.17
#